data_AF-A0A9E5LE63-F1
#
_entry.id   AF-A0A9E5LE63-F1
#
_cell.length_a   1.000
_cell.length_b   1.000
_cell.length_c   1.000
_cell.angle_alpha   90.00
_cell.angle_beta   90.00
_cell.angle_gamma   90.00
#
_symmetry.space_group_name_H-M   'P 1'
#
loop_
_entity.id
_entity.type
_entity.pdbx_description
1 polymer ?
#
loop_
_entity_poly.entity_id
_entity_poly.type
_entity_poly.pdbx_seq_one_letter_code
_entity_poly.pdbx_strand_id
1 'polypeptide(L)' 'MHITQISQDFSVSPQITAADVTEIANAGFKSIICNRPDFEEPTQPVFNDIANAAHDAGLKNASE' A
#
# COMPACT_ATOMS: atom_id res chain seq x y z
N MET A 1 7.34 3.73 -7.91
CA MET A 1 5.91 3.81 -7.56
C MET A 1 5.10 4.58 -8.62
N HIS A 2 3.83 4.24 -8.88
CA HIS A 2 2.92 5.03 -9.74
C HIS A 2 1.55 5.19 -9.08
N ILE A 3 1.21 6.43 -8.69
CA ILE A 3 -0.06 6.75 -8.03
C ILE A 3 -0.95 7.53 -8.99
N THR A 4 -2.17 7.05 -9.19
CA THR A 4 -3.22 7.74 -9.96
C THR A 4 -4.26 8.28 -9.00
N GLN A 5 -4.40 9.60 -8.95
CA GLN A 5 -5.43 10.25 -8.14
C GLN A 5 -6.81 10.11 -8.81
N ILE A 6 -7.79 9.63 -8.03
CA ILE A 6 -9.18 9.43 -8.49
C ILE A 6 -10.09 10.52 -7.92
N SER A 7 -9.88 10.93 -6.66
CA SER A 7 -10.58 12.02 -5.98
C SER A 7 -9.62 12.81 -5.10
N GLN A 8 -10.13 13.80 -4.35
CA GLN A 8 -9.33 14.58 -3.41
C GLN A 8 -8.67 13.73 -2.30
N ASP A 9 -9.32 12.65 -1.90
CA ASP A 9 -8.97 11.81 -0.75
C ASP A 9 -8.68 10.34 -1.12
N PHE A 10 -8.79 9.98 -2.40
CA PHE A 10 -8.61 8.62 -2.87
C PHE A 10 -7.70 8.56 -4.10
N SER A 11 -6.73 7.65 -4.04
CA SER A 11 -5.80 7.35 -5.13
C SER A 11 -5.60 5.84 -5.21
N VAL A 12 -5.24 5.37 -6.40
CA VAL A 12 -4.95 3.96 -6.66
C VAL A 12 -3.52 3.80 -7.19
N SER A 13 -2.96 2.62 -7.01
CA SER A 13 -1.63 2.26 -7.51
C SER A 13 -1.69 0.81 -8.01
N PRO A 14 -0.84 0.41 -8.97
CA PRO A 14 -0.45 -0.98 -9.12
C PRO A 14 0.13 -1.56 -7.82
N GLN A 15 0.43 -2.86 -7.82
CA GLN A 15 1.08 -3.53 -6.69
C GLN A 15 2.27 -2.72 -6.15
N ILE A 16 2.21 -2.38 -4.86
CA ILE A 16 3.31 -1.74 -4.14
C ILE A 16 4.16 -2.78 -3.43
N THR A 17 5.38 -2.40 -3.06
CA THR A 17 6.27 -3.17 -2.20
C THR A 17 6.38 -2.50 -0.82
N ALA A 18 6.98 -3.20 0.15
CA ALA A 18 7.26 -2.63 1.47
C ALA A 18 8.17 -1.38 1.38
N ALA A 19 9.05 -1.29 0.38
CA ALA A 19 9.94 -0.15 0.18
C ALA A 19 9.20 1.13 -0.26
N ASP A 20 8.09 0.99 -0.98
CA ASP A 20 7.29 2.14 -1.44
C ASP A 20 6.54 2.82 -0.27
N VAL A 21 6.33 2.12 0.85
CA VAL A 21 5.50 2.59 1.96
C VAL A 21 6.01 3.90 2.59
N THR A 22 7.32 4.09 2.66
CA THR A 22 7.89 5.35 3.17
C THR A 22 7.56 6.53 2.26
N GLU A 23 7.60 6.32 0.93
CA GLU A 23 7.22 7.34 -0.05
C GLU A 23 5.73 7.67 0.06
N ILE A 24 4.88 6.65 0.26
CA ILE A 24 3.43 6.83 0.50
C ILE A 24 3.17 7.69 1.73
N ALA A 25 3.83 7.39 2.85
CA ALA A 25 3.68 8.17 4.08
C ALA A 25 4.12 9.63 3.89
N ASN A 26 5.26 9.84 3.22
CA ASN A 26 5.79 11.18 2.93
C ASN A 26 4.92 11.98 1.96
N ALA A 27 4.19 11.31 1.06
CA ALA A 27 3.20 11.93 0.18
C ALA A 27 1.93 12.38 0.95
N GLY A 28 1.80 12.07 2.23
CA GLY A 28 0.74 12.56 3.11
C GLY A 28 -0.46 11.64 3.26
N PHE A 29 -0.44 10.45 2.65
CA PHE A 29 -1.48 9.44 2.85
C PHE A 29 -1.56 9.00 4.31
N LYS A 30 -2.72 8.48 4.73
CA LYS A 30 -2.98 8.05 6.11
C LYS A 30 -3.34 6.57 6.23
N SER A 31 -3.75 5.96 5.14
CA SER A 31 -4.19 4.57 5.09
C SER A 31 -3.86 3.94 3.74
N ILE A 32 -3.55 2.65 3.77
CA ILE A 32 -3.42 1.79 2.60
C ILE A 32 -4.52 0.72 2.65
N ILE A 33 -5.17 0.44 1.53
CA ILE A 33 -6.13 -0.65 1.40
C ILE A 33 -5.57 -1.62 0.35
N CYS A 34 -5.44 -2.90 0.71
CA CYS A 34 -5.05 -3.95 -0.23
C CYS A 34 -6.29 -4.70 -0.71
N ASN A 35 -6.62 -4.52 -1.99
CA ASN A 35 -7.72 -5.23 -2.66
C ASN A 35 -7.21 -6.47 -3.44
N ARG A 36 -5.98 -6.91 -3.16
CA ARG A 36 -5.35 -8.03 -3.83
C ARG A 36 -5.09 -9.15 -2.82
N PRO A 37 -5.79 -10.30 -2.91
CA PRO A 37 -5.50 -11.48 -2.13
C PRO A 37 -4.05 -11.93 -2.26
N ASP A 38 -3.48 -12.49 -1.20
CA ASP A 38 -2.14 -13.08 -1.26
C ASP A 38 -2.12 -14.30 -2.20
N PHE A 39 -0.96 -14.53 -2.82
CA PHE A 39 -0.68 -15.67 -3.69
C PHE A 39 -1.47 -15.73 -5.02
N GLU A 40 -1.92 -14.60 -5.55
CA GLU A 40 -2.39 -14.53 -6.94
C GLU A 40 -1.26 -14.77 -7.95
N GLU A 41 -0.02 -14.38 -7.62
CA GLU A 41 1.17 -14.59 -8.46
C GLU A 41 2.41 -15.01 -7.64
N PRO A 42 3.34 -15.81 -8.21
CA PRO A 42 4.52 -16.29 -7.48
C PRO A 42 5.47 -15.20 -6.97
N THR A 43 5.49 -14.05 -7.63
CA THR A 43 6.37 -12.92 -7.29
C THR A 43 5.63 -11.80 -6.56
N GLN A 44 4.39 -12.04 -6.15
CA GLN A 44 3.60 -11.08 -5.39
C GLN A 44 4.20 -10.88 -3.98
N PRO A 45 4.39 -9.63 -3.53
CA PRO A 45 4.69 -9.35 -2.13
C PRO A 45 3.53 -9.78 -1.24
N VAL A 46 3.83 -10.45 -0.12
CA VAL A 46 2.82 -10.82 0.87
C VAL A 46 2.31 -9.55 1.56
N PHE A 47 1.00 -9.41 1.71
CA PHE A 47 0.39 -8.23 2.29
C PHE A 47 0.95 -7.92 3.69
N ASN A 48 1.25 -8.95 4.49
CA ASN A 48 1.81 -8.79 5.83
C ASN A 48 3.12 -7.97 5.85
N ASP A 49 3.97 -8.08 4.83
CA ASP A 49 5.21 -7.30 4.76
C ASP A 49 4.93 -5.80 4.53
N ILE A 50 3.93 -5.51 3.70
CA ILE A 50 3.46 -4.14 3.44
C ILE A 50 2.76 -3.59 4.69
N ALA A 51 1.96 -4.42 5.38
CA ALA A 51 1.24 -4.05 6.59
C ALA A 51 2.18 -3.67 7.73
N ASN A 52 3.27 -4.43 7.92
CA ASN A 52 4.30 -4.13 8.91
C ASN A 52 5.01 -2.81 8.57
N ALA A 53 5.42 -2.62 7.31
CA ALA A 53 6.03 -1.37 6.87
C ALA A 53 5.07 -0.18 7.04
N ALA A 54 3.77 -0.37 6.81
CA ALA A 54 2.75 0.65 7.00
C ALA A 54 2.64 1.04 8.49
N HIS A 55 2.61 0.06 9.37
CA HIS A 55 2.60 0.30 10.81
C HIS A 55 3.84 1.08 11.28
N ASP A 56 5.03 0.69 10.83
CA ASP A 56 6.29 1.36 11.19
C ASP A 56 6.37 2.80 10.64
N ALA A 57 5.72 3.05 9.50
CA ALA A 57 5.59 4.39 8.92
C ALA A 57 4.42 5.22 9.49
N GLY A 58 3.66 4.68 10.46
CA GLY A 58 2.53 5.36 11.08
C GLY A 58 1.26 5.44 10.21
N LEU A 59 1.15 4.58 9.19
CA LEU A 59 -0.03 4.42 8.35
C LEU A 59 -0.97 3.35 8.90
N LYS A 60 -2.27 3.54 8.67
CA LYS A 60 -3.25 2.49 8.87
C LYS A 60 -3.26 1.55 7.67
N ASN A 61 -3.63 0.29 7.87
CA ASN A 61 -3.85 -0.64 6.77
C ASN A 61 -5.17 -1.40 6.95
N ALA A 62 -5.73 -1.84 5.84
CA ALA A 62 -6.83 -2.78 5.76
C ALA A 62 -6.64 -3.69 4.55
N SER A 63 -7.15 -4.92 4.62
CA SER A 63 -7.22 -5.84 3.49
C SER A 63 -8.64 -6.42 3.41
N GLU A 64 -9.13 -6.61 2.20
CA GLU A 64 -10.36 -7.37 1.92
C GLU A 64 -10.06 -8.65 1.14
#